data_AF-F4R848-F1
#
_entry.id   AF-F4R848-F1
#
_cell.length_a   1.000
_cell.length_b   1.000
_cell.length_c   1.000
_cell.angle_alpha   90.00
_cell.angle_beta   90.00
_cell.angle_gamma   90.00
#
_symmetry.space_group_name_H-M   'P 1'
#
loop_
_entity.id
_entity.type
_entity.pdbx_description
1 polymer ?
#
loop_
_entity_poly.entity_id
_entity_poly.type
_entity_poly.pdbx_seq_one_letter_code
_entity_poly.pdbx_strand_id
1 'polypeptide(L)'
;MHELSQQLDEARDQQAASKRYLDAATRKLRMQILQDADVICSTLSGSGHDYMSQLPFDFETVVIDEACQCTEPASLIPLRYNATQCILVGDPLQLPPTVLSQAASKAGYDQSLFVRMQRFAPTAVHLLSIQYRMHPAISAFPSKAFYDSRLMDGPDMASRTTQRWHTEDTFFPPYTFYHPIGAREERGRHHSFINRTEAGMTVAIYSRLTRTFPDIDFAYRVGIITAYAGQVGEIRRQFRQSFPADVVSTLDINTVDGFQGQEKDIIILSCVRGGKDDDNGIGFLKDTRRMNVALTRAKSSLFVIGNQSALVQDKNWKALIDDARERGTFSEVHFQSYISILIFRIYYN
;
A
#
# COMPACT_ATOMS: atom_id res chain seq x y z
N MET A 1 -40.97 30.93 33.45
CA MET A 1 -40.91 30.74 31.98
C MET A 1 -40.07 31.84 31.32
N HIS A 2 -40.38 33.13 31.51
CA HIS A 2 -39.61 34.23 30.91
C HIS A 2 -38.17 34.34 31.44
N GLU A 3 -38.00 34.26 32.76
CA GLU A 3 -36.71 34.33 33.45
C GLU A 3 -35.78 33.15 33.11
N LEU A 4 -36.37 31.95 32.98
CA LEU A 4 -35.65 30.75 32.55
C LEU A 4 -35.20 30.83 31.08
N SER A 5 -36.00 31.48 30.21
CA SER A 5 -35.64 31.73 28.82
C SER A 5 -34.48 32.71 28.72
N GLN A 6 -34.51 33.78 29.51
CA GLN A 6 -33.44 34.78 29.55
C GLN A 6 -32.11 34.18 30.04
N GLN A 7 -32.14 33.36 31.09
CA GLN A 7 -30.96 32.64 31.57
C GLN A 7 -30.38 31.67 30.52
N LEU A 8 -31.25 31.03 29.72
CA LEU A 8 -30.83 30.12 28.65
C LEU A 8 -30.14 30.88 27.49
N ASP A 9 -30.67 32.05 27.13
CA ASP A 9 -30.09 32.91 26.08
C ASP A 9 -28.75 33.51 26.52
N GLU A 10 -28.64 33.98 27.76
CA GLU A 10 -27.37 34.46 28.34
C GLU A 10 -26.30 33.36 28.39
N ALA A 11 -26.67 32.13 28.79
CA ALA A 11 -25.74 31.00 28.79
C ALA A 11 -25.26 30.63 27.37
N ARG A 12 -26.16 30.70 26.37
CA ARG A 12 -25.82 30.49 24.95
C ARG A 12 -24.85 31.55 24.43
N ASP A 13 -25.08 32.82 24.77
CA ASP A 13 -24.22 33.92 24.36
C ASP A 13 -22.82 33.84 25.01
N GLN A 14 -22.76 33.48 26.30
CA GLN A 14 -21.48 33.21 26.98
C GLN A 14 -20.73 32.04 26.35
N GLN A 15 -21.44 30.95 26.02
CA GLN A 15 -20.84 29.80 25.34
C GLN A 15 -20.32 30.18 23.94
N ALA A 16 -21.07 30.99 23.18
CA ALA A 16 -20.66 31.47 21.87
C ALA A 16 -19.45 32.41 21.96
N ALA A 17 -19.41 33.31 22.94
CA ALA A 17 -18.28 34.21 23.18
C ALA A 17 -17.02 33.43 23.58
N SER A 18 -17.14 32.48 24.50
CA SER A 18 -16.04 31.60 24.92
C SER A 18 -15.48 30.78 23.74
N LYS A 19 -16.36 30.22 22.90
CA LYS A 19 -15.96 29.53 21.67
C LYS A 19 -15.17 30.44 20.72
N ARG A 20 -15.66 31.67 20.47
CA ARG A 20 -14.96 32.64 19.62
C ARG A 20 -13.58 33.00 20.18
N TYR A 21 -13.46 33.17 21.49
CA TYR A 21 -12.19 33.44 22.16
C TYR A 21 -11.20 32.29 21.98
N LEU A 22 -11.64 31.05 22.23
CA LEU A 22 -10.83 29.85 22.03
C LEU A 22 -10.41 29.67 20.57
N ASP A 23 -11.31 29.93 19.61
CA ASP A 23 -11.01 29.87 18.17
C ASP A 23 -9.97 30.93 17.76
N ALA A 24 -10.04 32.13 18.34
CA ALA A 24 -9.07 33.20 18.09
C ALA A 24 -7.70 32.89 18.72
N ALA A 25 -7.69 32.39 19.97
CA ALA A 25 -6.47 31.96 20.66
C ALA A 25 -5.78 30.81 19.90
N THR A 26 -6.55 29.82 19.46
CA THR A 26 -6.05 28.70 18.65
C THR A 26 -5.45 29.17 17.33
N ARG A 27 -6.12 30.10 16.63
CA ARG A 27 -5.59 30.70 15.40
C ARG A 27 -4.29 31.45 15.64
N LYS A 28 -4.21 32.26 16.70
CA LYS A 28 -3.00 32.98 17.07
C LYS A 28 -1.83 32.02 17.35
N LEU A 29 -2.07 31.00 18.17
CA LEU A 29 -1.05 30.00 18.49
C LEU A 29 -0.58 29.24 17.24
N ARG A 30 -1.51 28.85 16.36
CA ARG A 30 -1.17 28.21 15.08
C ARG A 30 -0.28 29.10 14.22
N MET A 31 -0.62 30.38 14.08
CA MET A 31 0.20 31.31 13.29
C MET A 31 1.59 31.51 13.88
N GLN A 32 1.71 31.58 15.21
CA GLN A 32 3.02 31.67 15.87
C GLN A 32 3.86 30.42 15.57
N ILE A 33 3.29 29.22 15.73
CA ILE A 33 4.00 27.96 15.44
C ILE A 33 4.44 27.90 13.98
N LEU A 34 3.56 28.29 13.03
CA LEU A 34 3.90 28.26 11.60
C LEU A 34 4.97 29.31 11.24
N GLN A 35 4.95 30.48 11.88
CA GLN A 35 5.93 31.54 11.64
C GLN A 35 7.34 31.15 12.13
N ASP A 36 7.41 30.40 13.24
CA ASP A 36 8.67 29.96 13.83
C ASP A 36 9.20 28.64 13.23
N ALA A 37 8.46 28.00 12.32
CA ALA A 37 8.82 26.70 11.75
C ALA A 37 9.80 26.83 10.59
N ASP A 38 10.87 26.02 10.61
CA ASP A 38 11.81 25.89 9.48
C ASP A 38 11.19 25.10 8.30
N VAL A 39 10.32 24.15 8.62
CA VAL A 39 9.66 23.27 7.64
C VAL A 39 8.18 23.15 7.97
N ILE A 40 7.33 23.40 6.96
CA ILE A 40 5.87 23.26 7.07
C ILE A 40 5.44 22.09 6.19
N CYS A 41 5.00 21.00 6.81
CA CYS A 41 4.43 19.85 6.11
C CYS A 41 2.91 20.00 5.96
N SER A 42 2.41 19.84 4.74
CA SER A 42 0.97 19.85 4.45
C SER A 42 0.66 18.92 3.29
N THR A 43 -0.59 18.48 3.18
CA THR A 43 -1.11 17.94 1.92
C THR A 43 -1.19 19.06 0.87
N LEU A 44 -1.23 18.69 -0.41
CA LEU A 44 -1.37 19.64 -1.53
C LEU A 44 -2.60 20.55 -1.34
N SER A 45 -3.76 19.97 -1.05
CA SER A 45 -4.98 20.74 -0.79
C SER A 45 -4.89 21.57 0.50
N GLY A 46 -4.26 21.04 1.56
CA GLY A 46 -4.06 21.76 2.81
C GLY A 46 -3.19 23.01 2.64
N SER A 47 -2.24 22.99 1.69
CA SER A 47 -1.39 24.14 1.40
C SER A 47 -2.19 25.32 0.86
N GLY A 48 -3.36 25.09 0.27
CA GLY A 48 -4.24 26.15 -0.23
C GLY A 48 -5.12 26.81 0.84
N HIS A 49 -5.03 26.40 2.11
CA HIS A 49 -5.86 26.95 3.18
C HIS A 49 -5.49 28.40 3.51
N ASP A 50 -6.49 29.22 3.89
CA ASP A 50 -6.32 30.65 4.17
C ASP A 50 -5.19 31.00 5.13
N TYR A 51 -4.91 30.19 6.16
CA TYR A 51 -3.83 30.49 7.11
C TYR A 51 -2.44 30.43 6.46
N MET A 52 -2.26 29.63 5.40
CA MET A 52 -1.00 29.59 4.65
C MET A 52 -0.76 30.90 3.91
N SER A 53 -1.83 31.49 3.37
CA SER A 53 -1.79 32.79 2.67
C SER A 53 -1.68 33.98 3.63
N GLN A 54 -1.82 33.77 4.94
CA GLN A 54 -1.66 34.79 5.98
C GLN A 54 -0.26 34.80 6.60
N LEU A 55 0.62 33.88 6.20
CA LEU A 55 2.00 33.90 6.65
C LEU A 55 2.70 35.16 6.11
N PRO A 56 3.63 35.72 6.89
CA PRO A 56 4.32 36.95 6.51
C PRO A 56 5.44 36.70 5.47
N PHE A 57 5.56 35.47 4.98
CA PHE A 57 6.57 35.04 4.02
C PHE A 57 5.97 34.06 3.01
N ASP A 58 6.67 33.95 1.89
CA ASP A 58 6.41 33.00 0.81
C ASP A 58 7.35 31.78 0.92
N PHE A 59 7.07 30.74 0.13
CA PHE A 59 7.85 29.49 0.14
C PHE A 59 8.78 29.46 -1.07
N GLU A 60 10.03 29.89 -0.88
CA GLU A 60 11.05 29.87 -1.93
C GLU A 60 11.27 28.45 -2.49
N THR A 61 11.38 27.46 -1.59
CA THR A 61 11.58 26.05 -1.94
C THR A 61 10.35 25.23 -1.56
N VAL A 62 9.81 24.49 -2.54
CA VAL A 62 8.70 23.55 -2.34
C VAL A 62 9.17 22.14 -2.70
N VAL A 63 9.01 21.21 -1.77
CA VAL A 63 9.23 19.77 -2.01
C VAL A 63 7.88 19.08 -2.06
N ILE A 64 7.60 18.38 -3.17
CA ILE A 64 6.38 17.59 -3.33
C ILE A 64 6.79 16.12 -3.38
N ASP A 65 6.49 15.39 -2.31
CA ASP A 65 6.63 13.94 -2.26
C ASP A 65 5.41 13.23 -2.87
N GLU A 66 5.60 12.00 -3.35
CA GLU A 66 4.60 11.23 -4.11
C GLU A 66 3.98 12.03 -5.27
N ALA A 67 4.78 12.90 -5.91
CA ALA A 67 4.35 13.83 -6.97
C ALA A 67 3.73 13.10 -8.17
N CYS A 68 4.08 11.83 -8.39
CA CYS A 68 3.50 10.99 -9.44
C CYS A 68 2.05 10.59 -9.19
N GLN A 69 1.58 10.66 -7.93
CA GLN A 69 0.24 10.26 -7.51
C GLN A 69 -0.76 11.43 -7.45
N CYS A 70 -0.34 12.65 -7.76
CA CYS A 70 -1.21 13.83 -7.79
C CYS A 70 -1.46 14.33 -9.20
N THR A 71 -2.67 14.84 -9.46
CA THR A 71 -2.97 15.49 -10.74
C THR A 71 -2.13 16.76 -10.85
N GLU A 72 -1.76 17.13 -12.07
CA GLU A 72 -0.97 18.34 -12.29
C GLU A 72 -1.55 19.58 -11.60
N PRO A 73 -2.85 19.92 -11.69
CA PRO A 73 -3.39 21.09 -10.99
C PRO A 73 -3.23 21.03 -9.47
N ALA A 74 -3.28 19.84 -8.86
CA ALA A 74 -3.08 19.71 -7.41
C ALA A 74 -1.63 20.06 -7.01
N SER A 75 -0.65 19.69 -7.84
CA SER A 75 0.76 20.04 -7.60
C SER A 75 1.05 21.55 -7.70
N LEU A 76 0.18 22.32 -8.36
CA LEU A 76 0.35 23.78 -8.50
C LEU A 76 -0.11 24.56 -7.26
N ILE A 77 -0.94 23.96 -6.39
CA ILE A 77 -1.48 24.63 -5.19
C ILE A 77 -0.35 25.19 -4.30
N PRO A 78 0.68 24.41 -3.90
CA PRO A 78 1.76 24.95 -3.09
C PRO A 78 2.70 25.90 -3.86
N LEU A 79 2.71 25.87 -5.20
CA LEU A 79 3.60 26.71 -6.01
C LEU A 79 3.14 28.16 -6.14
N ARG A 80 1.91 28.47 -5.71
CA ARG A 80 1.36 29.83 -5.75
C ARG A 80 2.08 30.82 -4.83
N TYR A 81 2.87 30.32 -3.88
CA TYR A 81 3.58 31.11 -2.86
C TYR A 81 4.97 31.53 -3.35
N ASN A 82 5.05 32.09 -4.56
CA ASN A 82 6.27 32.59 -5.19
C ASN A 82 7.48 31.62 -5.16
N ALA A 83 7.22 30.32 -5.29
CA ALA A 83 8.26 29.30 -5.30
C ALA A 83 9.22 29.51 -6.48
N THR A 84 10.51 29.62 -6.18
CA THR A 84 11.60 29.72 -7.19
C THR A 84 12.27 28.37 -7.42
N GLN A 85 12.18 27.46 -6.44
CA GLN A 85 12.68 26.10 -6.51
C GLN A 85 11.57 25.10 -6.19
N CYS A 86 11.37 24.14 -7.08
CA CYS A 86 10.43 23.03 -6.89
C CYS A 86 11.15 21.69 -7.07
N ILE A 87 11.07 20.84 -6.04
CA ILE A 87 11.65 19.50 -6.04
C ILE A 87 10.49 18.50 -6.04
N LEU A 88 10.33 17.76 -7.14
CA LEU A 88 9.31 16.73 -7.28
C LEU A 88 9.95 15.36 -7.01
N VAL A 89 9.47 14.67 -5.98
CA VAL A 89 9.88 13.31 -5.63
C VAL A 89 8.70 12.39 -5.93
N GLY A 90 8.95 11.29 -6.64
CA GLY A 90 7.91 10.35 -6.99
C GLY A 90 8.42 9.27 -7.96
N ASP A 91 7.61 8.24 -8.13
CA ASP A 91 7.92 7.13 -9.02
C ASP A 91 6.88 6.98 -10.14
N PRO A 92 7.22 7.30 -11.40
CA PRO A 92 6.30 7.23 -12.54
C PRO A 92 5.90 5.78 -12.90
N LEU A 93 6.59 4.79 -12.33
CA LEU A 93 6.33 3.36 -12.48
C LEU A 93 5.50 2.78 -11.32
N GLN A 94 5.06 3.61 -10.36
CA GLN A 94 4.07 3.30 -9.33
C GLN A 94 2.72 4.00 -9.64
N LEU A 95 1.80 4.12 -8.66
CA LEU A 95 0.41 4.51 -8.93
C LEU A 95 0.31 5.94 -9.52
N PRO A 96 -0.51 6.12 -10.57
CA PRO A 96 -0.84 7.43 -11.08
C PRO A 96 -1.91 8.11 -10.19
N PRO A 97 -2.28 9.37 -10.49
CA PRO A 97 -3.39 10.04 -9.84
C PRO A 97 -4.71 9.27 -10.02
N THR A 98 -5.51 9.22 -8.96
CA THR A 98 -6.83 8.60 -9.01
C THR A 98 -7.84 9.54 -9.65
N VAL A 99 -8.26 9.23 -10.87
CA VAL A 99 -9.27 10.00 -11.61
C VAL A 99 -10.50 9.13 -11.86
N LEU A 100 -11.63 9.50 -11.24
CA LEU A 100 -12.89 8.75 -11.35
C LEU A 100 -13.54 8.88 -12.74
N SER A 101 -13.40 10.04 -13.38
CA SER A 101 -13.97 10.29 -14.70
C SER A 101 -13.10 9.67 -15.79
N GLN A 102 -13.62 8.62 -16.43
CA GLN A 102 -12.95 7.98 -17.56
C GLN A 102 -12.73 8.95 -18.73
N ALA A 103 -13.66 9.90 -18.94
CA ALA A 103 -13.49 10.93 -19.97
C ALA A 103 -12.32 11.86 -19.65
N ALA A 104 -12.15 12.26 -18.39
CA ALA A 104 -11.04 13.10 -17.95
C ALA A 104 -9.69 12.36 -18.01
N SER A 105 -9.64 11.09 -17.59
CA SER A 105 -8.45 10.23 -17.74
C SER A 105 -8.06 10.07 -19.22
N LYS A 106 -9.02 9.82 -20.12
CA LYS A 106 -8.77 9.79 -21.58
C LYS A 106 -8.25 11.13 -22.13
N ALA A 107 -8.62 12.24 -21.52
CA ALA A 107 -8.11 13.57 -21.86
C ALA A 107 -6.76 13.91 -21.19
N GLY A 108 -6.18 12.99 -20.41
CA GLY A 108 -4.87 13.15 -19.76
C GLY A 108 -4.90 13.81 -18.37
N TYR A 109 -6.06 13.92 -17.73
CA TYR A 109 -6.17 14.51 -16.38
C TYR A 109 -5.47 13.67 -15.29
N ASP A 110 -5.20 12.39 -15.57
CA ASP A 110 -4.41 11.48 -14.74
C ASP A 110 -2.91 11.54 -15.05
N GLN A 111 -2.45 12.55 -15.79
CA GLN A 111 -1.02 12.86 -15.90
C GLN A 111 -0.60 13.78 -14.75
N SER A 112 0.44 13.38 -14.03
CA SER A 112 1.09 14.22 -13.03
C SER A 112 2.06 15.21 -13.66
N LEU A 113 2.33 16.31 -12.97
CA LEU A 113 3.35 17.29 -13.37
C LEU A 113 4.72 16.62 -13.51
N PHE A 114 5.05 15.69 -12.60
CA PHE A 114 6.30 14.91 -12.66
C PHE A 114 6.43 14.18 -13.99
N VAL A 115 5.42 13.39 -14.38
CA VAL A 115 5.45 12.59 -15.61
C VAL A 115 5.53 13.50 -16.84
N ARG A 116 4.82 14.63 -16.83
CA ARG A 116 4.91 15.62 -17.90
C ARG A 116 6.33 16.18 -18.01
N MET A 117 6.93 16.62 -16.91
CA MET A 117 8.28 17.18 -16.88
C MET A 117 9.35 16.16 -17.28
N GLN A 118 9.24 14.92 -16.82
CA GLN A 118 10.13 13.81 -17.23
C GLN A 118 10.14 13.63 -18.75
N ARG A 119 8.99 13.76 -19.41
CA ARG A 119 8.89 13.62 -20.87
C ARG A 119 9.61 14.75 -21.61
N PHE A 120 9.55 15.98 -21.09
CA PHE A 120 10.17 17.15 -21.73
C PHE A 120 11.66 17.30 -21.40
N ALA A 121 12.06 16.93 -20.18
CA ALA A 121 13.42 17.05 -19.67
C ALA A 121 13.87 15.74 -18.98
N PRO A 122 14.04 14.64 -19.73
CA PRO A 122 14.37 13.33 -19.15
C PRO A 122 15.70 13.33 -18.40
N THR A 123 16.64 14.19 -18.78
CA THR A 123 17.95 14.34 -18.12
C THR A 123 17.87 15.06 -16.77
N ALA A 124 16.76 15.74 -16.47
CA ALA A 124 16.53 16.39 -15.19
C ALA A 124 15.93 15.43 -14.13
N VAL A 125 15.59 14.19 -14.53
CA VAL A 125 15.06 13.19 -13.62
C VAL A 125 16.17 12.25 -13.17
N HIS A 126 16.38 12.17 -11.87
CA HIS A 126 17.39 11.33 -11.25
C HIS A 126 16.75 10.11 -10.61
N LEU A 127 17.14 8.91 -11.05
CA LEU A 127 16.78 7.67 -10.38
C LEU A 127 17.69 7.47 -9.16
N LEU A 128 17.10 7.41 -7.97
CA LEU A 128 17.79 6.91 -6.78
C LEU A 128 17.90 5.39 -6.91
N SER A 129 19.06 4.92 -7.35
CA SER A 129 19.27 3.53 -7.78
C SER A 129 19.56 2.56 -6.65
N ILE A 130 19.74 3.00 -5.40
CA ILE A 130 20.05 2.11 -4.27
C ILE A 130 18.82 1.96 -3.37
N GLN A 131 18.30 0.74 -3.24
CA GLN A 131 17.16 0.41 -2.38
C GLN A 131 17.63 -0.10 -1.00
N TYR A 132 16.94 0.34 0.06
CA TYR A 132 17.27 0.00 1.45
C TYR A 132 16.12 -0.69 2.21
N ARG A 133 15.13 -1.23 1.48
CA ARG A 133 13.91 -1.83 2.06
C ARG A 133 13.93 -3.35 2.01
N MET A 134 14.05 -3.88 0.80
CA MET A 134 13.71 -5.25 0.45
C MET A 134 14.91 -6.18 0.59
N HIS A 135 14.66 -7.43 0.94
CA HIS A 135 15.58 -8.54 0.73
C HIS A 135 15.92 -8.66 -0.77
N PRO A 136 17.19 -8.94 -1.17
CA PRO A 136 17.59 -9.07 -2.57
C PRO A 136 16.73 -10.05 -3.40
N ALA A 137 16.31 -11.16 -2.78
CA ALA A 137 15.40 -12.12 -3.42
C ALA A 137 14.01 -11.54 -3.75
N ILE A 138 13.60 -10.44 -3.13
CA ILE A 138 12.36 -9.72 -3.42
C ILE A 138 12.62 -8.64 -4.48
N SER A 139 13.67 -7.82 -4.30
CA SER A 139 13.98 -6.68 -5.18
C SER A 139 14.41 -7.07 -6.60
N ALA A 140 14.97 -8.27 -6.77
CA ALA A 140 15.50 -8.75 -8.05
C ALA A 140 14.46 -8.68 -9.19
N PHE A 141 13.23 -9.18 -8.96
CA PHE A 141 12.20 -9.18 -10.00
C PHE A 141 11.70 -7.76 -10.32
N PRO A 142 11.24 -6.94 -9.35
CA PRO A 142 10.83 -5.56 -9.63
C PRO A 142 11.92 -4.74 -10.32
N SER A 143 13.19 -4.87 -9.90
CA SER A 143 14.33 -4.19 -10.53
C SER A 143 14.41 -4.54 -12.01
N LYS A 144 14.37 -5.84 -12.34
CA LYS A 144 14.42 -6.33 -13.73
C LYS A 144 13.19 -5.93 -14.54
N ALA A 145 12.00 -6.08 -13.97
CA ALA A 145 10.74 -5.94 -14.69
C ALA A 145 10.31 -4.49 -14.91
N PHE A 146 10.65 -3.59 -13.99
CA PHE A 146 10.14 -2.21 -14.01
C PHE A 146 11.24 -1.17 -14.16
N TYR A 147 12.47 -1.44 -13.70
CA TYR A 147 13.54 -0.44 -13.61
C TYR A 147 14.77 -0.76 -14.48
N ASP A 148 14.64 -1.63 -15.48
CA ASP A 148 15.74 -2.04 -16.38
C ASP A 148 16.97 -2.58 -15.64
N SER A 149 16.77 -3.23 -14.49
CA SER A 149 17.83 -3.70 -13.59
C SER A 149 18.73 -2.59 -13.02
N ARG A 150 18.29 -1.32 -13.05
CA ARG A 150 19.05 -0.19 -12.49
C ARG A 150 18.88 -0.02 -10.98
N LEU A 151 17.94 -0.73 -10.36
CA LEU A 151 17.76 -0.73 -8.91
C LEU A 151 18.68 -1.77 -8.27
N MET A 152 19.63 -1.31 -7.46
CA MET A 152 20.64 -2.07 -6.74
C MET A 152 20.28 -2.15 -5.25
N ASP A 153 20.67 -3.23 -4.59
CA ASP A 153 20.49 -3.37 -3.15
C ASP A 153 21.57 -2.60 -2.39
N GLY A 154 21.16 -1.92 -1.31
CA GLY A 154 22.09 -1.28 -0.38
C GLY A 154 22.99 -2.29 0.34
N PRO A 155 24.04 -1.81 1.03
CA PRO A 155 24.95 -2.66 1.78
C PRO A 155 24.21 -3.59 2.76
N ASP A 156 24.61 -4.85 2.79
CA ASP A 156 24.18 -5.86 3.77
C ASP A 156 22.66 -6.14 3.79
N MET A 157 21.92 -5.74 2.75
CA MET A 157 20.47 -5.92 2.71
C MET A 157 20.03 -7.37 2.89
N ALA A 158 20.77 -8.34 2.33
CA ALA A 158 20.52 -9.77 2.55
C ALA A 158 20.52 -10.12 4.04
N SER A 159 21.60 -9.81 4.76
CA SER A 159 21.71 -10.08 6.20
C SER A 159 20.71 -9.29 7.05
N ARG A 160 20.43 -8.02 6.69
CA ARG A 160 19.53 -7.15 7.47
C ARG A 160 18.06 -7.57 7.38
N THR A 161 17.69 -8.26 6.30
CA THR A 161 16.31 -8.66 6.01
C THR A 161 16.09 -10.17 6.09
N THR A 162 17.16 -10.95 6.29
CA THR A 162 17.04 -12.38 6.60
C THR A 162 16.38 -12.55 7.96
N GLN A 163 15.44 -13.50 8.04
CA GLN A 163 14.68 -13.81 9.25
C GLN A 163 14.78 -15.30 9.55
N ARG A 164 14.59 -15.67 10.82
CA ARG A 164 14.72 -17.05 11.31
C ARG A 164 13.88 -18.07 10.51
N TRP A 165 12.67 -17.66 10.09
CA TRP A 165 11.79 -18.53 9.30
C TRP A 165 12.28 -18.80 7.88
N HIS A 166 13.18 -17.98 7.32
CA HIS A 166 13.77 -18.21 6.00
C HIS A 166 14.66 -19.46 5.98
N THR A 167 15.29 -19.79 7.12
CA THR A 167 16.24 -20.90 7.24
C THR A 167 15.65 -22.11 7.94
N GLU A 168 14.70 -21.92 8.86
CA GLU A 168 14.13 -23.00 9.68
C GLU A 168 12.87 -23.63 9.07
N ASP A 169 12.20 -22.94 8.15
CA ASP A 169 11.04 -23.48 7.44
C ASP A 169 11.14 -23.17 5.95
N THR A 170 11.42 -24.21 5.14
CA THR A 170 11.53 -24.10 3.68
C THR A 170 10.26 -23.62 3.01
N PHE A 171 9.12 -23.65 3.73
CA PHE A 171 7.89 -23.07 3.24
C PHE A 171 7.96 -21.55 3.17
N PHE A 172 8.79 -20.87 3.98
CA PHE A 172 8.86 -19.41 4.07
C PHE A 172 10.19 -18.82 3.60
N PRO A 173 10.64 -19.05 2.35
CA PRO A 173 11.80 -18.34 1.83
C PRO A 173 11.49 -16.83 1.71
N PRO A 174 12.49 -15.94 1.55
CA PRO A 174 12.24 -14.50 1.44
C PRO A 174 11.27 -14.10 0.31
N TYR A 175 11.17 -14.91 -0.74
CA TYR A 175 10.20 -14.74 -1.82
C TYR A 175 9.66 -16.10 -2.26
N THR A 176 8.35 -16.21 -2.44
CA THR A 176 7.73 -17.41 -3.04
C THR A 176 6.39 -17.09 -3.72
N PHE A 177 6.05 -17.92 -4.71
CA PHE A 177 4.77 -17.92 -5.38
C PHE A 177 4.02 -19.23 -5.10
N TYR A 178 2.90 -19.15 -4.38
CA TYR A 178 2.01 -20.26 -4.10
C TYR A 178 0.87 -20.31 -5.12
N HIS A 179 0.81 -21.41 -5.85
CA HIS A 179 -0.31 -21.74 -6.72
C HIS A 179 -1.34 -22.63 -5.99
N PRO A 180 -2.49 -22.08 -5.56
CA PRO A 180 -3.55 -22.89 -4.98
C PRO A 180 -4.26 -23.73 -6.06
N ILE A 181 -4.10 -25.05 -5.99
CA ILE A 181 -4.75 -25.97 -6.93
C ILE A 181 -6.26 -25.97 -6.67
N GLY A 182 -7.03 -25.74 -7.73
CA GLY A 182 -8.50 -25.75 -7.70
C GLY A 182 -9.14 -24.49 -7.12
N ALA A 183 -8.36 -23.47 -6.73
CA ALA A 183 -8.92 -22.19 -6.31
C ALA A 183 -9.58 -21.45 -7.47
N ARG A 184 -10.78 -20.94 -7.21
CA ARG A 184 -11.59 -20.19 -8.17
C ARG A 184 -12.06 -18.88 -7.54
N GLU A 185 -12.23 -17.88 -8.40
CA GLU A 185 -12.87 -16.63 -8.00
C GLU A 185 -14.39 -16.82 -7.89
N GLU A 186 -14.99 -16.09 -6.97
CA GLU A 186 -16.43 -15.99 -6.77
C GLU A 186 -16.83 -14.51 -6.82
N ARG A 187 -18.10 -14.23 -7.17
CA ARG A 187 -18.66 -12.89 -7.04
C ARG A 187 -18.94 -12.58 -5.58
N GLY A 188 -18.29 -11.54 -5.07
CA GLY A 188 -18.52 -10.98 -3.75
C GLY A 188 -19.57 -9.87 -3.74
N ARG A 189 -19.63 -9.13 -2.63
CA ARG A 189 -20.50 -7.95 -2.50
C ARG A 189 -20.08 -6.84 -3.47
N HIS A 190 -21.05 -6.02 -3.90
CA HIS A 190 -20.83 -4.86 -4.78
C HIS A 190 -20.09 -5.18 -6.09
N HIS A 191 -20.34 -6.36 -6.68
CA HIS A 191 -19.67 -6.82 -7.90
C HIS A 191 -18.14 -6.93 -7.80
N SER A 192 -17.57 -6.95 -6.58
CA SER A 192 -16.15 -7.24 -6.37
C SER A 192 -15.89 -8.75 -6.45
N PHE A 193 -14.64 -9.15 -6.64
CA PHE A 193 -14.24 -10.55 -6.67
C PHE A 193 -13.68 -11.00 -5.32
N ILE A 194 -13.93 -12.26 -4.97
CA ILE A 194 -13.32 -12.94 -3.82
C ILE A 194 -12.77 -14.29 -4.25
N ASN A 195 -11.84 -14.83 -3.47
CA ASN A 195 -11.37 -16.20 -3.61
C ASN A 195 -11.17 -16.75 -2.20
N ARG A 196 -12.10 -17.61 -1.78
CA ARG A 196 -12.14 -18.15 -0.42
C ARG A 196 -10.94 -19.04 -0.11
N THR A 197 -10.43 -19.77 -1.11
CA THR A 197 -9.26 -20.62 -0.99
C THR A 197 -8.01 -19.79 -0.74
N GLU A 198 -7.80 -18.72 -1.52
CA GLU A 198 -6.67 -17.80 -1.28
C GLU A 198 -6.78 -17.08 0.08
N ALA A 199 -7.99 -16.68 0.48
CA ALA A 199 -8.21 -16.08 1.79
C ALA A 199 -7.89 -17.06 2.93
N GLY A 200 -8.31 -18.32 2.80
CA GLY A 200 -7.98 -19.38 3.75
C GLY A 200 -6.49 -19.68 3.80
N MET A 201 -5.81 -19.67 2.66
CA MET A 201 -4.36 -19.82 2.60
C MET A 201 -3.62 -18.67 3.28
N THR A 202 -4.12 -17.44 3.15
CA THR A 202 -3.55 -16.27 3.85
C THR A 202 -3.59 -16.48 5.37
N VAL A 203 -4.75 -16.92 5.89
CA VAL A 203 -4.94 -17.25 7.31
C VAL A 203 -4.02 -18.41 7.73
N ALA A 204 -3.90 -19.44 6.88
CA ALA A 204 -3.06 -20.60 7.14
C ALA A 204 -1.56 -20.25 7.19
N ILE A 205 -1.07 -19.42 6.27
CA ILE A 205 0.30 -18.90 6.28
C ILE A 205 0.60 -18.17 7.58
N TYR A 206 -0.26 -17.23 7.97
CA TYR A 206 -0.10 -16.49 9.23
C TYR A 206 -0.16 -17.41 10.46
N SER A 207 -1.07 -18.38 10.47
CA SER A 207 -1.21 -19.37 11.55
C SER A 207 0.05 -20.23 11.69
N ARG A 208 0.63 -20.71 10.59
CA ARG A 208 1.87 -21.49 10.65
C ARG A 208 3.06 -20.64 11.10
N LEU A 209 3.20 -19.40 10.63
CA LEU A 209 4.25 -18.50 11.08
C LEU A 209 4.21 -18.30 12.60
N THR A 210 3.06 -17.89 13.12
CA THR A 210 2.89 -17.58 14.55
C THR A 210 3.01 -18.82 15.46
N ARG A 211 2.60 -20.00 14.98
CA ARG A 211 2.73 -21.26 15.73
C ARG A 211 4.14 -21.86 15.68
N THR A 212 4.83 -21.73 14.56
CA THR A 212 6.18 -22.29 14.38
C THR A 212 7.23 -21.43 15.09
N PHE A 213 6.98 -20.12 15.16
CA PHE A 213 7.86 -19.14 15.79
C PHE A 213 7.13 -18.37 16.89
N PRO A 214 6.67 -19.03 17.97
CA PRO A 214 5.86 -18.41 19.02
C PRO A 214 6.63 -17.39 19.86
N ASP A 215 7.97 -17.43 19.82
CA ASP A 215 8.87 -16.48 20.49
C ASP A 215 9.00 -15.13 19.75
N ILE A 216 8.50 -15.05 18.51
CA ILE A 216 8.57 -13.84 17.69
C ILE A 216 7.25 -13.08 17.76
N ASP A 217 7.31 -11.81 18.13
CA ASP A 217 6.15 -10.91 17.99
C ASP A 217 5.95 -10.51 16.52
N PHE A 218 4.76 -10.81 15.99
CA PHE A 218 4.34 -10.50 14.63
C PHE A 218 3.39 -9.29 14.57
N ALA A 219 3.03 -8.69 15.70
CA ALA A 219 2.15 -7.53 15.75
C ALA A 219 2.69 -6.39 14.87
N TYR A 220 1.85 -5.85 13.98
CA TYR A 220 2.18 -4.77 13.04
C TYR A 220 3.28 -5.09 12.01
N ARG A 221 3.78 -6.34 11.95
CA ARG A 221 4.84 -6.77 11.02
C ARG A 221 4.31 -7.43 9.74
N VAL A 222 3.03 -7.79 9.71
CA VAL A 222 2.38 -8.50 8.61
C VAL A 222 1.36 -7.60 7.90
N GLY A 223 1.54 -7.45 6.59
CA GLY A 223 0.58 -6.82 5.68
C GLY A 223 -0.03 -7.84 4.73
N ILE A 224 -1.31 -7.69 4.43
CA ILE A 224 -2.02 -8.51 3.46
C ILE A 224 -2.60 -7.60 2.40
N ILE A 225 -2.17 -7.80 1.16
CA ILE A 225 -2.50 -6.96 0.02
C ILE A 225 -3.33 -7.76 -0.97
N THR A 226 -4.36 -7.13 -1.54
CA THR A 226 -5.12 -7.69 -2.66
C THR A 226 -5.64 -6.60 -3.58
N ALA A 227 -5.99 -6.96 -4.82
CA ALA A 227 -6.58 -6.05 -5.79
C ALA A 227 -8.05 -5.69 -5.49
N TYR A 228 -8.75 -6.50 -4.71
CA TYR A 228 -10.22 -6.46 -4.64
C TYR A 228 -10.71 -6.14 -3.23
N ALA A 229 -11.53 -5.09 -3.08
CA ALA A 229 -12.14 -4.72 -1.81
C ALA A 229 -13.02 -5.84 -1.22
N GLY A 230 -13.68 -6.63 -2.08
CA GLY A 230 -14.40 -7.83 -1.65
C GLY A 230 -13.47 -8.83 -0.95
N GLN A 231 -12.28 -9.05 -1.50
CA GLN A 231 -11.29 -9.97 -0.94
C GLN A 231 -10.72 -9.44 0.38
N VAL A 232 -10.51 -8.12 0.53
CA VAL A 232 -10.16 -7.52 1.84
C VAL A 232 -11.19 -7.90 2.91
N GLY A 233 -12.48 -7.79 2.58
CA GLY A 233 -13.57 -8.16 3.48
C GLY A 233 -13.59 -9.66 3.81
N GLU A 234 -13.38 -10.51 2.81
CA GLU A 234 -13.36 -11.97 2.99
C GLU A 234 -12.16 -12.45 3.83
N ILE A 235 -10.97 -11.90 3.58
CA ILE A 235 -9.78 -12.20 4.39
C ILE A 235 -10.01 -11.77 5.84
N ARG A 236 -10.47 -10.54 6.09
CA ARG A 236 -10.80 -10.07 7.45
C ARG A 236 -11.83 -10.98 8.13
N ARG A 237 -12.83 -11.46 7.39
CA ARG A 237 -13.84 -12.39 7.91
C ARG A 237 -13.20 -13.70 8.37
N GLN A 238 -12.34 -14.32 7.55
CA GLN A 238 -11.70 -15.59 7.90
C GLN A 238 -10.67 -15.44 9.04
N PHE A 239 -9.96 -14.30 9.10
CA PHE A 239 -9.09 -13.99 10.24
C PHE A 239 -9.87 -13.89 11.55
N ARG A 240 -11.00 -13.18 11.57
CA ARG A 240 -11.86 -13.07 12.76
C ARG A 240 -12.49 -14.39 13.20
N GLN A 241 -12.55 -15.39 12.32
CA GLN A 241 -13.00 -16.74 12.67
C GLN A 241 -11.90 -17.57 13.32
N SER A 242 -10.63 -17.22 13.09
CA SER A 242 -9.47 -18.01 13.51
C SER A 242 -8.65 -17.36 14.62
N PHE A 243 -8.75 -16.03 14.78
CA PHE A 243 -7.94 -15.24 15.69
C PHE A 243 -8.77 -14.22 16.49
N PRO A 244 -8.37 -13.94 17.74
CA PRO A 244 -8.92 -12.85 18.56
C PRO A 244 -8.84 -11.47 17.89
N ALA A 245 -9.72 -10.55 18.29
CA ALA A 245 -9.88 -9.25 17.65
C ALA A 245 -8.65 -8.32 17.78
N ASP A 246 -7.95 -8.40 18.91
CA ASP A 246 -6.68 -7.72 19.17
C ASP A 246 -5.60 -8.18 18.18
N VAL A 247 -5.45 -9.48 17.95
CA VAL A 247 -4.50 -10.00 16.93
C VAL A 247 -4.86 -9.47 15.55
N VAL A 248 -6.14 -9.53 15.15
CA VAL A 248 -6.58 -9.03 13.84
C VAL A 248 -6.34 -7.53 13.69
N SER A 249 -6.42 -6.75 14.77
CA SER A 249 -6.15 -5.30 14.75
C SER A 249 -4.69 -4.94 14.53
N THR A 250 -3.76 -5.89 14.73
CA THR A 250 -2.34 -5.71 14.44
C THR A 250 -1.97 -5.99 12.98
N LEU A 251 -2.91 -6.49 12.17
CA LEU A 251 -2.69 -6.82 10.76
C LEU A 251 -3.20 -5.71 9.84
N ASP A 252 -2.37 -5.31 8.88
CA ASP A 252 -2.79 -4.37 7.84
C ASP A 252 -3.32 -5.12 6.62
N ILE A 253 -4.64 -5.25 6.53
CA ILE A 253 -5.32 -5.93 5.42
C ILE A 253 -5.97 -4.88 4.54
N ASN A 254 -5.39 -4.55 3.38
CA ASN A 254 -5.89 -3.47 2.51
C ASN A 254 -5.78 -3.82 1.02
N THR A 255 -6.37 -2.96 0.18
CA THR A 255 -6.12 -3.02 -1.27
C THR A 255 -4.71 -2.50 -1.59
N VAL A 256 -4.20 -2.77 -2.79
CA VAL A 256 -2.91 -2.22 -3.26
C VAL A 256 -2.85 -0.70 -3.07
N ASP A 257 -3.86 0.01 -3.55
CA ASP A 257 -3.97 1.48 -3.45
C ASP A 257 -4.03 1.95 -1.98
N GLY A 258 -4.70 1.20 -1.10
CA GLY A 258 -4.75 1.50 0.33
C GLY A 258 -3.48 1.17 1.11
N PHE A 259 -2.51 0.49 0.49
CA PHE A 259 -1.21 0.13 1.09
C PHE A 259 -0.07 1.02 0.57
N GLN A 260 -0.34 2.00 -0.29
CA GLN A 260 0.72 2.88 -0.80
C GLN A 260 1.40 3.65 0.34
N GLY A 261 2.71 3.85 0.20
CA GLY A 261 3.55 4.50 1.21
C GLY A 261 3.83 3.65 2.46
N GLN A 262 3.12 2.53 2.65
CA GLN A 262 3.36 1.62 3.76
C GLN A 262 4.38 0.54 3.39
N GLU A 263 4.97 -0.08 4.41
CA GLU A 263 5.89 -1.20 4.28
C GLU A 263 5.75 -2.13 5.49
N LYS A 264 6.00 -3.42 5.29
CA LYS A 264 5.92 -4.45 6.34
C LYS A 264 7.03 -5.46 6.20
N ASP A 265 7.37 -6.12 7.29
CA ASP A 265 8.37 -7.19 7.26
C ASP A 265 7.90 -8.35 6.38
N ILE A 266 6.62 -8.69 6.47
CA ILE A 266 5.99 -9.76 5.71
C ILE A 266 4.81 -9.19 4.93
N ILE A 267 4.77 -9.45 3.62
CA ILE A 267 3.61 -9.18 2.76
C ILE A 267 3.07 -10.49 2.23
N ILE A 268 1.77 -10.70 2.40
CA ILE A 268 1.02 -11.75 1.71
C ILE A 268 0.15 -11.09 0.65
N LEU A 269 0.40 -11.40 -0.62
CA LEU A 269 -0.32 -10.86 -1.77
C LEU A 269 -1.32 -11.89 -2.31
N SER A 270 -2.62 -11.62 -2.21
CA SER A 270 -3.68 -12.45 -2.80
C SER A 270 -4.14 -11.87 -4.14
N CYS A 271 -3.91 -12.62 -5.22
CA CYS A 271 -4.25 -12.25 -6.59
C CYS A 271 -5.73 -12.47 -6.94
N VAL A 272 -6.43 -13.35 -6.23
CA VAL A 272 -7.86 -13.67 -6.34
C VAL A 272 -8.25 -14.42 -7.62
N ARG A 273 -7.74 -13.99 -8.77
CA ARG A 273 -8.23 -14.45 -10.07
C ARG A 273 -7.94 -15.93 -10.29
N GLY A 274 -8.98 -16.70 -10.62
CA GLY A 274 -8.98 -18.17 -10.66
C GLY A 274 -9.18 -18.80 -12.04
N GLY A 275 -9.52 -18.00 -13.05
CA GLY A 275 -9.52 -18.40 -14.47
C GLY A 275 -10.75 -19.15 -14.99
N LYS A 276 -11.00 -18.91 -16.30
CA LYS A 276 -12.04 -19.40 -17.24
C LYS A 276 -13.50 -19.06 -16.87
N ASP A 277 -14.00 -17.93 -17.38
CA ASP A 277 -15.34 -17.78 -18.01
C ASP A 277 -15.75 -16.33 -18.32
N ASP A 278 -14.96 -15.30 -17.98
CA ASP A 278 -15.25 -13.92 -18.40
C ASP A 278 -14.21 -13.43 -19.43
N ASP A 279 -14.68 -12.90 -20.56
CA ASP A 279 -13.92 -12.19 -21.62
C ASP A 279 -13.04 -11.00 -21.10
N ASN A 280 -13.05 -10.73 -19.80
CA ASN A 280 -12.38 -9.58 -19.16
C ASN A 280 -10.92 -9.83 -18.71
N GLY A 281 -10.39 -11.06 -18.82
CA GLY A 281 -9.01 -11.41 -18.38
C GLY A 281 -8.78 -11.12 -16.89
N ILE A 282 -7.53 -10.87 -16.45
CA ILE A 282 -7.18 -10.67 -15.02
C ILE A 282 -7.64 -9.32 -14.43
N GLY A 283 -8.37 -8.49 -15.18
CA GLY A 283 -8.96 -7.24 -14.68
C GLY A 283 -7.93 -6.28 -14.11
N PHE A 284 -8.15 -5.84 -12.86
CA PHE A 284 -7.33 -4.86 -12.14
C PHE A 284 -5.85 -5.27 -11.99
N LEU A 285 -5.54 -6.57 -12.05
CA LEU A 285 -4.17 -7.06 -12.00
C LEU A 285 -3.35 -6.77 -13.26
N LYS A 286 -3.97 -6.36 -14.38
CA LYS A 286 -3.25 -5.97 -15.61
C LYS A 286 -2.41 -4.70 -15.42
N ASP A 287 -2.72 -3.90 -14.39
CA ASP A 287 -1.99 -2.68 -14.12
C ASP A 287 -0.59 -3.00 -13.56
N THR A 288 0.41 -2.77 -14.41
CA THR A 288 1.82 -3.01 -14.10
C THR A 288 2.32 -2.15 -12.93
N ARG A 289 1.78 -0.94 -12.76
CA ARG A 289 2.15 -0.03 -11.66
C ARG A 289 1.65 -0.56 -10.33
N ARG A 290 0.42 -1.10 -10.30
CA ARG A 290 -0.14 -1.75 -9.10
C ARG A 290 0.60 -3.03 -8.74
N MET A 291 0.99 -3.81 -9.74
CA MET A 291 1.86 -4.96 -9.54
C MET A 291 3.19 -4.52 -8.90
N ASN A 292 3.85 -3.50 -9.44
CA ASN A 292 5.09 -2.96 -8.89
C ASN A 292 4.92 -2.51 -7.43
N VAL A 293 3.87 -1.74 -7.11
CA VAL A 293 3.57 -1.34 -5.73
C VAL A 293 3.41 -2.57 -4.83
N ALA A 294 2.55 -3.52 -5.20
CA ALA A 294 2.26 -4.69 -4.38
C ALA A 294 3.50 -5.54 -4.08
N LEU A 295 4.40 -5.71 -5.06
CA LEU A 295 5.62 -6.51 -4.91
C LEU A 295 6.71 -5.79 -4.09
N THR A 296 6.65 -4.46 -3.95
CA THR A 296 7.71 -3.65 -3.31
C THR A 296 7.37 -3.15 -1.91
N ARG A 297 6.34 -3.73 -1.26
CA ARG A 297 5.93 -3.38 0.11
C ARG A 297 6.62 -4.20 1.21
N ALA A 298 7.19 -5.36 0.85
CA ALA A 298 7.83 -6.26 1.80
C ALA A 298 9.25 -5.81 2.13
N LYS A 299 9.68 -5.96 3.39
CA LYS A 299 11.09 -5.84 3.78
C LYS A 299 11.79 -7.19 3.72
N SER A 300 11.24 -8.18 4.43
CA SER A 300 11.90 -9.47 4.65
C SER A 300 11.27 -10.61 3.86
N SER A 301 9.93 -10.65 3.74
CA SER A 301 9.24 -11.79 3.10
C SER A 301 8.09 -11.33 2.21
N LEU A 302 8.06 -11.85 0.98
CA LEU A 302 6.95 -11.68 0.03
C LEU A 302 6.37 -13.04 -0.35
N PHE A 303 5.12 -13.27 0.03
CA PHE A 303 4.37 -14.49 -0.28
C PHE A 303 3.23 -14.16 -1.24
N VAL A 304 3.35 -14.57 -2.49
CA VAL A 304 2.33 -14.33 -3.51
C VAL A 304 1.43 -15.56 -3.62
N ILE A 305 0.12 -15.38 -3.55
CA ILE A 305 -0.88 -16.44 -3.71
C ILE A 305 -1.68 -16.12 -4.96
N GLY A 306 -1.67 -17.02 -5.96
CA GLY A 306 -2.41 -16.77 -7.18
C GLY A 306 -2.56 -17.97 -8.10
N ASN A 307 -3.65 -18.01 -8.86
CA ASN A 307 -3.86 -19.06 -9.85
C ASN A 307 -2.96 -18.83 -11.07
N GLN A 308 -1.98 -19.72 -11.28
CA GLN A 308 -1.06 -19.61 -12.41
C GLN A 308 -1.79 -19.56 -13.76
N SER A 309 -2.81 -20.40 -13.95
CA SER A 309 -3.54 -20.52 -15.22
C SER A 309 -4.31 -19.25 -15.59
N ALA A 310 -4.72 -18.46 -14.59
CA ALA A 310 -5.32 -17.16 -14.81
C ALA A 310 -4.25 -16.08 -15.09
N LEU A 311 -3.18 -16.08 -14.30
CA LEU A 311 -2.18 -15.01 -14.28
C LEU A 311 -1.22 -15.04 -15.47
N VAL A 312 -0.90 -16.21 -16.03
CA VAL A 312 -0.02 -16.33 -17.22
C VAL A 312 -0.57 -15.68 -18.48
N GLN A 313 -1.85 -15.26 -18.48
CA GLN A 313 -2.46 -14.50 -19.56
C GLN A 313 -1.91 -13.07 -19.68
N ASP A 314 -1.31 -12.54 -18.61
CA ASP A 314 -0.61 -11.25 -18.62
C ASP A 314 0.90 -11.45 -18.66
N LYS A 315 1.58 -10.65 -19.48
CA LYS A 315 3.03 -10.78 -19.73
C LYS A 315 3.88 -10.62 -18.46
N ASN A 316 3.51 -9.70 -17.57
CA ASN A 316 4.33 -9.37 -16.40
C ASN A 316 4.11 -10.42 -15.31
N TRP A 317 2.86 -10.85 -15.11
CA TRP A 317 2.55 -11.94 -14.20
C TRP A 317 3.14 -13.27 -14.67
N LYS A 318 3.11 -13.55 -15.98
CA LYS A 318 3.83 -14.70 -16.53
C LYS A 318 5.32 -14.62 -16.21
N ALA A 319 5.94 -13.47 -16.43
CA ALA A 319 7.36 -13.27 -16.11
C ALA A 319 7.67 -13.48 -14.62
N LEU A 320 6.78 -13.03 -13.71
CA LEU A 320 6.93 -13.27 -12.27
C LEU A 320 6.86 -14.76 -11.92
N ILE A 321 5.94 -15.50 -12.54
CA ILE A 321 5.78 -16.94 -12.31
C ILE A 321 6.97 -17.72 -12.88
N ASP A 322 7.45 -17.35 -14.08
CA ASP A 322 8.62 -17.97 -14.68
C ASP A 322 9.88 -17.70 -13.83
N ASP A 323 10.07 -16.48 -13.37
CA ASP A 323 11.16 -16.10 -12.45
C ASP A 323 11.10 -16.90 -11.13
N ALA A 324 9.91 -17.08 -10.55
CA ALA A 324 9.73 -17.92 -9.37
C ALA A 324 10.11 -19.40 -9.63
N ARG A 325 9.80 -19.93 -10.82
CA ARG A 325 10.18 -21.31 -11.20
C ARG A 325 11.68 -21.45 -11.43
N GLU A 326 12.28 -20.51 -12.14
CA GLU A 326 13.73 -20.47 -12.39
C GLU A 326 14.53 -20.42 -11.09
N ARG A 327 14.01 -19.71 -10.08
CA ARG A 327 14.63 -19.60 -8.75
C ARG A 327 14.23 -20.71 -7.77
N GLY A 328 13.39 -21.66 -8.19
CA GLY A 328 12.92 -22.75 -7.33
C GLY A 328 11.99 -22.30 -6.19
N THR A 329 11.39 -21.11 -6.30
CA THR A 329 10.48 -20.50 -5.31
C THR A 329 9.02 -20.51 -5.78
N PHE A 330 8.65 -21.47 -6.61
CA PHE A 330 7.28 -21.73 -7.03
C PHE A 330 6.78 -22.99 -6.33
N SER A 331 5.58 -22.96 -5.76
CA SER A 331 5.01 -24.09 -5.03
C SER A 331 3.54 -24.28 -5.34
N GLU A 332 3.15 -25.48 -5.75
CA GLU A 332 1.74 -25.85 -5.89
C GLU A 332 1.18 -26.30 -4.54
N VAL A 333 -0.02 -25.84 -4.21
CA VAL A 333 -0.62 -26.00 -2.89
C VAL A 333 -2.03 -26.58 -3.01
N HIS A 334 -2.22 -27.80 -2.50
CA HIS A 334 -3.54 -28.42 -2.38
C HIS A 334 -4.22 -28.02 -1.07
N PHE A 335 -5.33 -27.27 -1.15
CA PHE A 335 -5.99 -26.71 0.04
C PHE A 335 -6.47 -27.77 1.05
N GLN A 336 -7.01 -28.91 0.59
CA GLN A 336 -7.47 -30.01 1.46
C GLN A 336 -6.33 -30.74 2.18
N SER A 337 -5.18 -30.91 1.52
CA SER A 337 -3.98 -31.45 2.13
C SER A 337 -3.33 -30.44 3.08
N TYR A 338 -3.50 -29.14 2.81
CA TYR A 338 -2.91 -28.06 3.60
C TYR A 338 -3.58 -27.86 4.96
N ILE A 339 -4.92 -27.87 5.03
CA ILE A 339 -5.61 -27.82 6.32
C ILE A 339 -5.18 -29.00 7.19
N SER A 340 -5.03 -30.18 6.59
CA SER A 340 -4.59 -31.40 7.28
C SER A 340 -3.16 -31.26 7.82
N ILE A 341 -2.20 -30.79 7.02
CA ILE A 341 -0.79 -30.58 7.45
C ILE A 341 -0.65 -29.48 8.51
N LEU A 342 -1.56 -28.49 8.53
CA LEU A 342 -1.61 -27.43 9.55
C LEU A 342 -2.36 -27.82 10.83
N ILE A 343 -3.22 -28.84 10.80
CA ILE A 343 -3.92 -29.40 11.96
C ILE A 343 -3.12 -30.56 12.59
N PHE A 344 -2.35 -31.34 11.83
CA PHE A 344 -1.69 -32.58 12.31
C PHE A 344 -0.32 -32.43 12.97
N ARG A 345 -0.03 -31.30 13.61
CA ARG A 345 0.98 -31.24 14.69
C ARG A 345 0.34 -30.96 16.06
N ILE A 346 -0.87 -31.51 16.26
CA ILE A 346 -1.67 -31.41 17.50
C ILE A 346 -1.50 -32.63 18.43
N TYR A 347 -0.72 -33.67 18.09
CA TYR A 347 -0.39 -34.73 19.05
C TYR A 347 1.09 -35.13 18.92
N TYR A 348 1.73 -35.32 20.08
CA TYR A 348 3.17 -35.53 20.37
C TYR A 348 4.00 -34.26 20.62
N ASN A 349 3.84 -33.67 21.81
CA ASN A 349 4.65 -34.05 22.98
C ASN A 349 3.79 -34.05 24.24
#